data_AF-A0A443R0B3-F1
#
_entry.id   AF-A0A443R0B3-F1
#
_cell.length_a   1.000
_cell.length_b   1.000
_cell.length_c   1.000
_cell.angle_alpha   90.00
_cell.angle_beta   90.00
_cell.angle_gamma   90.00
#
_symmetry.space_group_name_H-M   'P 1'
#
loop_
_entity.id
_entity.type
_entity.pdbx_description
1 polymer ?
#
loop_
_entity_poly.entity_id
_entity_poly.type
_entity_poly.pdbx_seq_one_letter_code
_entity_poly.pdbx_strand_id
1 'polypeptide(L)'
;MKPIFVLFACIQSIIAVNEHKLILISFDGFRNDYFSEKDTPNLFKFAKNGVWGRNMISTFTTKTFPNHFSIVTGYYQETHGIVNNVIFDPIFNETFSMSSRGNKWWENGLSIPIWVANQMVKNDQYSYVSMWPGSWEEIHGRRPHYSEPYVEKSNFEKRIEKMIAALSRKRKPANLAVMYFDEPDQTSHHYGPFSKETREKIKIVDNL
;
A
#
# COMPACT_ATOMS: atom_id res chain seq x y z
N MET A 1 60.70 -24.89 -23.40
CA MET A 1 59.45 -24.91 -22.61
C MET A 1 58.81 -23.54 -22.68
N LYS A 2 57.60 -23.42 -23.25
CA LYS A 2 56.86 -22.15 -23.30
C LYS A 2 55.98 -22.04 -22.05
N PRO A 3 55.98 -20.89 -21.32
CA PRO A 3 55.11 -20.74 -20.17
C PRO A 3 53.65 -20.59 -20.62
N ILE A 4 52.78 -21.42 -20.06
CA ILE A 4 51.33 -21.31 -20.21
C ILE A 4 50.85 -20.31 -19.15
N PHE A 5 50.37 -19.16 -19.60
CA PHE A 5 49.64 -18.21 -18.74
C PHE A 5 48.19 -18.68 -18.62
N VAL A 6 47.80 -19.13 -17.42
CA VAL A 6 46.40 -19.41 -17.10
C VAL A 6 45.79 -18.12 -16.56
N LEU A 7 44.91 -17.50 -17.35
CA LEU A 7 44.12 -16.35 -16.93
C LEU A 7 42.94 -16.85 -16.08
N PHE A 8 42.98 -16.62 -14.77
CA PHE A 8 41.80 -16.79 -13.93
C PHE A 8 40.87 -15.59 -14.16
N ALA A 9 39.90 -15.76 -15.05
CA ALA A 9 38.78 -14.84 -15.14
C ALA A 9 37.89 -15.03 -13.90
N CYS A 10 38.06 -14.15 -12.93
CA CYS A 10 37.15 -14.04 -11.79
C CYS A 10 35.82 -13.49 -12.34
N ILE A 11 34.90 -14.39 -12.68
CA ILE A 11 33.51 -14.03 -12.96
C ILE A 11 32.92 -13.57 -11.63
N GLN A 12 33.04 -12.27 -11.33
CA GLN A 12 32.15 -11.65 -10.37
C GLN A 12 30.76 -11.77 -10.97
N SER A 13 30.02 -12.79 -10.54
CA SER A 13 28.58 -12.82 -10.69
C SER A 13 28.07 -11.50 -10.11
N ILE A 14 27.69 -10.58 -10.97
CA ILE A 14 26.83 -9.46 -10.60
C ILE A 14 25.54 -10.13 -10.15
N ILE A 15 25.48 -10.46 -8.86
CA ILE A 15 24.22 -10.70 -8.19
C ILE A 15 23.55 -9.34 -8.33
N ALA A 16 22.67 -9.21 -9.32
CA ALA A 16 21.69 -8.15 -9.35
C ALA A 16 20.89 -8.32 -8.06
N VAL A 17 21.36 -7.67 -7.00
CA VAL A 17 20.50 -7.31 -5.87
C VAL A 17 19.31 -6.65 -6.54
N ASN A 18 18.11 -7.14 -6.25
CA ASN A 18 16.90 -6.61 -6.84
C ASN A 18 16.81 -5.10 -6.46
N GLU A 19 17.31 -4.23 -7.35
CA GLU A 19 17.67 -2.83 -7.01
C GLU A 19 16.43 -1.95 -6.86
N HIS A 20 15.29 -2.38 -7.40
CA HIS A 20 14.08 -1.59 -7.40
C HIS A 20 13.14 -2.05 -6.28
N LYS A 21 13.03 -1.20 -5.26
CA LYS A 21 12.00 -1.31 -4.22
C LYS A 21 10.78 -0.50 -4.67
N LEU A 22 9.58 -1.05 -4.44
CA LEU A 22 8.34 -0.34 -4.68
C LEU A 22 7.73 0.11 -3.34
N ILE A 23 7.33 1.37 -3.25
CA ILE A 23 6.58 1.91 -2.13
C ILE A 23 5.26 2.47 -2.68
N LEU A 24 4.16 1.94 -2.19
CA LEU A 24 2.80 2.42 -2.44
C LEU A 24 2.28 3.10 -1.17
N ILE A 25 1.96 4.38 -1.25
CA ILE A 25 1.40 5.16 -0.14
C ILE A 25 0.03 5.67 -0.54
N SER A 26 -0.96 5.46 0.31
CA SER A 26 -2.30 6.02 0.18
C SER A 26 -2.59 6.95 1.35
N PHE A 27 -3.02 8.17 1.05
CA PHE A 27 -3.61 9.11 1.99
C PHE A 27 -5.12 9.11 1.73
N ASP A 28 -5.90 8.54 2.64
CA ASP A 28 -7.34 8.38 2.44
C ASP A 28 -8.02 9.74 2.32
N GLY A 29 -9.04 9.82 1.46
CA GLY A 29 -9.77 11.06 1.24
C GLY A 29 -8.93 12.22 0.71
N PHE A 30 -7.69 11.98 0.27
CA PHE A 30 -6.85 13.00 -0.35
C PHE A 30 -7.42 13.37 -1.73
N ARG A 31 -8.29 14.36 -1.73
CA ARG A 31 -8.98 14.81 -2.94
C ARG A 31 -8.02 15.57 -3.85
N ASN A 32 -8.22 15.44 -5.16
CA ASN A 32 -7.29 15.99 -6.16
C ASN A 32 -7.04 17.50 -6.00
N ASP A 33 -8.07 18.26 -5.62
CA ASP A 33 -7.99 19.71 -5.44
C ASP A 33 -7.26 20.14 -4.14
N TYR A 34 -6.80 19.19 -3.31
CA TYR A 34 -5.87 19.47 -2.21
C TYR A 34 -4.42 19.58 -2.69
N PHE A 35 -4.09 18.97 -3.82
CA PHE A 35 -2.75 18.96 -4.37
C PHE A 35 -2.42 20.31 -5.02
N SER A 36 -1.49 21.07 -4.44
CA SER A 36 -1.01 22.33 -5.01
C SER A 36 0.41 22.69 -4.54
N GLU A 37 1.08 23.57 -5.28
CA GLU A 37 2.41 24.08 -4.89
C GLU A 37 2.38 24.82 -3.55
N LYS A 38 1.23 25.43 -3.20
CA LYS A 38 1.07 26.22 -1.99
C LYS A 38 0.75 25.36 -0.77
N ASP A 39 -0.21 24.44 -0.90
CA ASP A 39 -0.73 23.68 0.24
C ASP A 39 0.05 22.36 0.48
N THR A 40 0.70 21.82 -0.56
CA THR A 40 1.50 20.58 -0.48
C THR A 40 2.85 20.71 -1.21
N PRO A 41 3.76 21.59 -0.75
CA PRO A 41 5.02 21.85 -1.44
C PRO A 41 5.93 20.63 -1.58
N ASN A 42 5.94 19.69 -0.64
CA ASN A 42 6.81 18.50 -0.72
C ASN A 42 6.29 17.50 -1.75
N LEU A 43 5.00 17.16 -1.71
CA LEU A 43 4.36 16.30 -2.70
C LEU A 43 4.42 16.94 -4.09
N PHE A 44 4.25 18.26 -4.19
CA PHE A 44 4.34 18.99 -5.45
C PHE A 44 5.76 18.95 -6.04
N LYS A 45 6.79 19.12 -5.19
CA LYS A 45 8.18 18.95 -5.59
C LYS A 45 8.48 17.50 -6.01
N PHE A 46 7.93 16.51 -5.31
CA PHE A 46 8.05 15.09 -5.68
C PHE A 46 7.46 14.84 -7.07
N ALA A 47 6.24 15.31 -7.32
CA ALA A 47 5.57 15.21 -8.62
C ALA A 47 6.34 15.91 -9.75
N LYS A 48 6.88 17.11 -9.51
CA LYS A 48 7.70 17.86 -10.49
C LYS A 48 8.96 17.11 -10.92
N ASN A 49 9.53 16.28 -10.04
CA ASN A 49 10.72 15.47 -10.33
C ASN A 49 10.37 14.04 -10.78
N GLY A 50 9.10 13.73 -11.00
CA GLY A 50 8.62 12.40 -11.36
C GLY A 50 7.50 12.44 -12.38
N VAL A 51 6.61 11.46 -12.30
CA VAL A 51 5.40 11.38 -13.12
C VAL A 51 4.19 11.63 -12.23
N TRP A 52 3.26 12.45 -12.70
CA TRP A 52 2.01 12.72 -12.02
C TRP A 52 0.84 12.59 -12.98
N GLY A 53 -0.23 11.93 -12.52
CA GLY A 53 -1.50 11.89 -13.22
C GLY A 53 -2.32 13.12 -12.90
N ARG A 54 -3.06 13.65 -13.87
CA ARG A 54 -3.95 14.80 -13.63
C ARG A 54 -4.98 14.46 -12.55
N ASN A 55 -5.64 13.31 -12.70
CA ASN A 55 -6.65 12.79 -11.78
C ASN A 55 -6.51 11.26 -11.70
N MET A 56 -6.91 10.68 -10.58
CA MET A 56 -7.21 9.25 -10.45
C MET A 56 -8.72 9.11 -10.26
N ILE A 57 -9.38 8.28 -11.09
CA ILE A 57 -10.82 8.06 -11.00
C ILE A 57 -11.05 6.83 -10.11
N SER A 58 -11.69 7.05 -8.96
CA SER A 58 -12.12 5.98 -8.07
C SER A 58 -13.16 5.08 -8.72
N THR A 59 -13.16 3.81 -8.32
CA THR A 59 -14.22 2.86 -8.67
C THR A 59 -15.48 3.15 -7.82
N PHE A 60 -16.65 2.76 -8.33
CA PHE A 60 -17.92 2.91 -7.60
C PHE A 60 -18.21 1.64 -6.76
N THR A 61 -18.51 1.73 -5.46
CA THR A 61 -18.69 2.93 -4.64
C THR A 61 -17.36 3.56 -4.19
N THR A 62 -17.32 4.89 -4.09
CA THR A 62 -16.14 5.68 -3.65
C THR A 62 -15.93 5.59 -2.13
N LYS A 63 -15.71 4.37 -1.64
CA LYS A 63 -15.47 4.03 -0.23
C LYS A 63 -14.08 3.42 -0.04
N THR A 64 -13.52 3.59 1.16
CA THR A 64 -12.17 3.17 1.54
C THR A 64 -11.87 1.71 1.17
N PHE A 65 -12.55 0.74 1.77
CA PHE A 65 -12.20 -0.68 1.59
C PHE A 65 -12.35 -1.14 0.14
N PRO A 66 -13.47 -0.82 -0.56
CA PRO A 66 -13.62 -1.16 -1.96
C PRO A 66 -12.50 -0.62 -2.85
N ASN A 67 -12.23 0.70 -2.80
CA ASN A 67 -11.23 1.32 -3.68
C ASN A 67 -9.81 0.87 -3.35
N HIS A 68 -9.45 0.78 -2.07
CA HIS A 68 -8.11 0.33 -1.68
C HIS A 68 -7.86 -1.11 -2.07
N PHE A 69 -8.88 -1.96 -2.05
CA PHE A 69 -8.74 -3.34 -2.52
C PHE A 69 -8.68 -3.40 -4.06
N SER A 70 -9.44 -2.55 -4.77
CA SER A 70 -9.30 -2.40 -6.23
C SER A 70 -7.87 -1.98 -6.62
N ILE A 71 -7.26 -1.01 -5.92
CA ILE A 71 -5.89 -0.53 -6.20
C ILE A 71 -4.86 -1.67 -6.15
N VAL A 72 -4.97 -2.57 -5.16
CA VAL A 72 -3.95 -3.62 -4.94
C VAL A 72 -4.23 -4.90 -5.68
N THR A 73 -5.43 -5.08 -6.25
CA THR A 73 -5.82 -6.29 -6.98
C THR A 73 -5.99 -6.05 -8.48
N GLY A 74 -6.22 -4.81 -8.90
CA GLY A 74 -6.56 -4.46 -10.28
C GLY A 74 -8.00 -4.82 -10.69
N TYR A 75 -8.83 -5.28 -9.75
CA TYR A 75 -10.20 -5.71 -10.00
C TYR A 75 -11.23 -4.67 -9.57
N TYR A 76 -12.40 -4.70 -10.21
CA TYR A 76 -13.58 -3.97 -9.74
C TYR A 76 -14.21 -4.66 -8.53
N GLN A 77 -15.04 -3.91 -7.81
CA GLN A 77 -15.76 -4.35 -6.62
C GLN A 77 -16.55 -5.64 -6.80
N GLU A 78 -17.25 -5.76 -7.93
CA GLU A 78 -18.04 -6.95 -8.26
C GLU A 78 -17.18 -8.21 -8.43
N THR A 79 -15.93 -8.04 -8.85
CA THR A 79 -14.99 -9.16 -9.03
C THR A 79 -14.27 -9.49 -7.74
N HIS A 80 -13.87 -8.50 -6.94
CA HIS A 80 -13.13 -8.74 -5.69
C HIS A 80 -14.01 -8.86 -4.44
N GLY A 81 -15.34 -8.76 -4.57
CA GLY A 81 -16.33 -9.02 -3.50
C GLY A 81 -16.52 -7.90 -2.47
N ILE A 82 -15.49 -7.10 -2.18
CA ILE A 82 -15.60 -5.95 -1.25
C ILE A 82 -16.32 -4.75 -1.92
N VAL A 83 -17.65 -4.78 -1.96
CA VAL A 83 -18.47 -3.76 -2.66
C VAL A 83 -18.74 -2.48 -1.85
N ASN A 84 -18.65 -2.53 -0.51
CA ASN A 84 -18.87 -1.41 0.40
C ASN A 84 -18.09 -1.63 1.72
N ASN A 85 -18.00 -0.60 2.57
CA ASN A 85 -17.44 -0.71 3.93
C ASN A 85 -18.38 -1.49 4.87
N VAL A 86 -19.66 -1.66 4.51
CA VAL A 86 -20.65 -2.49 5.20
C VAL A 86 -21.46 -3.26 4.15
N ILE A 87 -21.47 -4.59 4.23
CA ILE A 87 -22.07 -5.48 3.22
C ILE A 87 -22.83 -6.59 3.94
N PHE A 88 -24.07 -6.87 3.56
CA PHE A 88 -24.74 -8.11 3.96
C PHE A 88 -24.59 -9.14 2.84
N ASP A 89 -24.12 -10.34 3.18
CA ASP A 89 -24.00 -11.46 2.25
C ASP A 89 -25.06 -12.52 2.60
N PRO A 90 -26.00 -12.84 1.69
CA PRO A 90 -27.07 -13.80 1.94
C PRO A 90 -26.61 -15.26 1.94
N ILE A 91 -25.46 -15.58 1.34
CA ILE A 91 -24.88 -16.94 1.36
C ILE A 91 -24.24 -17.19 2.72
N PHE A 92 -23.48 -16.22 3.23
CA PHE A 92 -22.94 -16.30 4.58
C PHE A 92 -23.99 -16.05 5.66
N ASN A 93 -25.10 -15.40 5.29
CA ASN A 93 -26.12 -14.88 6.21
C ASN A 93 -25.49 -14.01 7.32
N GLU A 94 -24.55 -13.16 6.92
CA GLU A 94 -23.74 -12.34 7.82
C GLU A 94 -23.51 -10.95 7.24
N THR A 95 -23.19 -10.00 8.12
CA THR A 95 -22.81 -8.64 7.73
C THR A 95 -21.31 -8.43 7.92
N PHE A 96 -20.65 -8.09 6.83
CA PHE A 96 -19.32 -7.50 6.84
C PHE A 96 -19.37 -6.03 7.26
N SER A 97 -18.37 -5.63 8.04
CA SER A 97 -18.02 -4.23 8.31
C SER A 97 -16.49 -4.12 8.36
N MET A 98 -15.94 -2.90 8.43
CA MET A 98 -14.48 -2.69 8.50
C MET A 98 -13.82 -3.34 9.73
N SER A 99 -14.58 -3.63 10.79
CA SER A 99 -14.09 -4.35 11.97
C SER A 99 -14.21 -5.88 11.84
N SER A 100 -14.94 -6.37 10.85
CA SER A 100 -15.09 -7.81 10.60
C SER A 100 -13.75 -8.48 10.31
N ARG A 101 -13.67 -9.75 10.67
CA ARG A 101 -12.48 -10.60 10.49
C ARG A 101 -12.84 -11.89 9.79
N GLY A 102 -11.85 -12.53 9.20
CA GLY A 102 -11.97 -13.79 8.50
C GLY A 102 -11.75 -13.62 7.01
N ASN A 103 -10.99 -14.54 6.43
CA ASN A 103 -10.60 -14.51 5.03
C ASN A 103 -11.77 -14.71 4.07
N LYS A 104 -12.90 -15.31 4.48
CA LYS A 104 -14.06 -15.56 3.61
C LYS A 104 -14.60 -14.34 2.85
N TRP A 105 -14.35 -13.13 3.36
CA TRP A 105 -14.75 -11.88 2.72
C TRP A 105 -13.78 -11.42 1.61
N TRP A 106 -12.53 -11.90 1.65
CA TRP A 106 -11.43 -11.44 0.81
C TRP A 106 -10.89 -12.53 -0.12
N GLU A 107 -10.99 -13.79 0.30
CA GLU A 107 -10.61 -14.97 -0.45
C GLU A 107 -11.77 -15.41 -1.33
N ASN A 108 -11.64 -15.14 -2.63
CA ASN A 108 -12.62 -15.54 -3.64
C ASN A 108 -12.00 -16.34 -4.80
N GLY A 109 -10.73 -16.75 -4.68
CA GLY A 109 -10.00 -17.49 -5.70
C GLY A 109 -9.58 -16.69 -6.94
N LEU A 110 -9.99 -15.43 -7.09
CA LEU A 110 -9.72 -14.59 -8.26
C LEU A 110 -8.77 -13.43 -7.95
N SER A 111 -8.97 -12.78 -6.81
CA SER A 111 -8.32 -11.52 -6.48
C SER A 111 -7.02 -11.74 -5.71
N ILE A 112 -5.89 -11.42 -6.34
CA ILE A 112 -4.56 -11.52 -5.72
C ILE A 112 -4.04 -10.11 -5.40
N PRO A 113 -3.97 -9.71 -4.12
CA PRO A 113 -3.37 -8.44 -3.76
C PRO A 113 -1.88 -8.41 -4.10
N ILE A 114 -1.36 -7.24 -4.45
CA ILE A 114 0.03 -7.06 -4.90
C ILE A 114 1.07 -7.57 -3.89
N TRP A 115 0.78 -7.55 -2.58
CA TRP A 115 1.67 -8.13 -1.57
C TRP A 115 1.71 -9.66 -1.60
N VAL A 116 0.60 -10.31 -1.93
CA VAL A 116 0.54 -11.76 -2.15
C VAL A 116 1.26 -12.09 -3.45
N ALA A 117 0.93 -11.38 -4.53
CA ALA A 117 1.55 -11.56 -5.84
C ALA A 117 3.08 -11.44 -5.78
N ASN A 118 3.61 -10.37 -5.15
CA ASN A 118 5.05 -10.17 -4.96
C ASN A 118 5.71 -11.40 -4.31
N GLN A 119 5.13 -11.94 -3.24
CA GLN A 119 5.67 -13.08 -2.51
C GLN A 119 5.48 -14.42 -3.22
N MET A 120 4.62 -14.49 -4.24
CA MET A 120 4.42 -15.69 -5.07
C MET A 120 5.43 -15.78 -6.21
N VAL A 121 6.03 -14.66 -6.65
CA VAL A 121 6.98 -14.66 -7.78
C VAL A 121 8.19 -15.54 -7.50
N LYS A 122 8.79 -15.42 -6.30
CA LYS A 122 9.95 -16.21 -5.87
C LYS A 122 10.15 -16.14 -4.35
N ASN A 123 10.93 -17.07 -3.81
CA ASN A 123 11.08 -17.28 -2.36
C ASN A 123 11.81 -16.14 -1.60
N ASP A 124 12.43 -15.20 -2.29
CA ASP A 124 13.18 -14.06 -1.73
C ASP A 124 12.47 -12.70 -1.93
N GLN A 125 11.16 -12.71 -2.18
CA GLN A 125 10.34 -11.50 -2.18
C GLN A 125 9.58 -11.35 -0.88
N TYR A 126 9.60 -10.16 -0.31
CA TYR A 126 9.01 -9.86 0.99
C TYR A 126 8.24 -8.55 0.92
N SER A 127 7.01 -8.58 1.42
CA SER A 127 6.14 -7.42 1.44
C SER A 127 5.97 -6.89 2.86
N TYR A 128 6.07 -5.56 2.99
CA TYR A 128 5.66 -4.81 4.17
C TYR A 128 4.32 -4.13 3.90
N VAL A 129 3.32 -4.35 4.74
CA VAL A 129 2.01 -3.72 4.59
C VAL A 129 1.57 -3.11 5.90
N SER A 130 1.35 -1.80 5.93
CA SER A 130 0.92 -1.06 7.11
C SER A 130 -0.51 -0.57 6.92
N MET A 131 -1.44 -1.19 7.64
CA MET A 131 -2.85 -0.80 7.77
C MET A 131 -3.69 -0.82 6.48
N TRP A 132 -3.22 -1.47 5.40
CA TRP A 132 -3.98 -1.54 4.16
C TRP A 132 -5.17 -2.51 4.29
N PRO A 133 -6.38 -2.16 3.81
CA PRO A 133 -7.55 -3.04 3.86
C PRO A 133 -7.28 -4.46 3.33
N GLY A 134 -7.59 -5.47 4.14
CA GLY A 134 -7.41 -6.89 3.80
C GLY A 134 -6.01 -7.44 4.11
N SER A 135 -5.04 -6.61 4.49
CA SER A 135 -3.66 -7.07 4.71
C SER A 135 -3.48 -8.00 5.91
N TRP A 136 -4.43 -7.98 6.85
CA TRP A 136 -4.43 -8.83 8.05
C TRP A 136 -5.10 -10.19 7.82
N GLU A 137 -5.73 -10.38 6.66
CA GLU A 137 -6.38 -11.64 6.29
C GLU A 137 -5.44 -12.49 5.43
N GLU A 138 -5.66 -13.80 5.48
CA GLU A 138 -4.95 -14.72 4.61
C GLU A 138 -5.66 -14.81 3.26
N ILE A 139 -4.95 -14.50 2.17
CA ILE A 139 -5.47 -14.53 0.80
C ILE A 139 -4.49 -15.36 -0.04
N HIS A 140 -5.01 -16.36 -0.76
CA HIS A 140 -4.28 -17.42 -1.43
C HIS A 140 -3.25 -18.12 -0.52
N GLY A 141 -3.66 -18.40 0.72
CA GLY A 141 -2.81 -19.07 1.72
C GLY A 141 -1.63 -18.23 2.22
N ARG A 142 -1.64 -16.90 1.99
CA ARG A 142 -0.52 -16.02 2.33
C ARG A 142 -0.99 -14.72 2.98
N ARG A 143 -0.15 -14.20 3.86
CA ARG A 143 -0.20 -12.84 4.42
C ARG A 143 1.07 -12.08 4.01
N PRO A 144 1.08 -10.74 4.06
CA PRO A 144 2.33 -9.99 3.96
C PRO A 144 3.35 -10.48 5.01
N HIS A 145 4.62 -10.54 4.63
CA HIS A 145 5.68 -11.00 5.54
C HIS A 145 5.83 -10.08 6.76
N TYR A 146 5.72 -8.78 6.54
CA TYR A 146 5.59 -7.79 7.60
C TYR A 146 4.23 -7.12 7.47
N SER A 147 3.42 -7.18 8.52
CA SER A 147 2.09 -6.57 8.52
C SER A 147 1.85 -5.81 9.81
N GLU A 148 1.17 -4.67 9.69
CA GLU A 148 0.65 -3.91 10.82
C GLU A 148 -0.88 -3.81 10.71
N PRO A 149 -1.64 -4.27 11.72
CA PRO A 149 -3.08 -4.09 11.74
C PRO A 149 -3.44 -2.61 11.89
N TYR A 150 -4.67 -2.25 11.52
CA TYR A 150 -5.18 -0.89 11.68
C TYR A 150 -5.15 -0.45 13.16
N VAL A 151 -4.65 0.76 13.40
CA VAL A 151 -4.65 1.44 14.70
C VAL A 151 -5.03 2.89 14.47
N GLU A 152 -6.22 3.28 14.93
CA GLU A 152 -6.84 4.59 14.68
C GLU A 152 -5.97 5.79 15.09
N LYS A 153 -5.24 5.69 16.20
CA LYS A 153 -4.38 6.77 16.71
C LYS A 153 -2.90 6.43 16.57
N SER A 154 -2.51 6.06 15.36
CA SER A 154 -1.12 5.69 15.06
C SER A 154 -0.24 6.90 14.82
N ASN A 155 1.03 6.81 15.21
CA ASN A 155 2.03 7.83 14.89
C ASN A 155 2.58 7.57 13.48
N PHE A 156 2.45 8.57 12.59
CA PHE A 156 2.79 8.44 11.18
C PHE A 156 4.29 8.26 10.94
N GLU A 157 5.13 9.09 11.56
CA GLU A 157 6.59 9.01 11.46
C GLU A 157 7.11 7.64 11.88
N LYS A 158 6.64 7.12 13.02
CA LYS A 158 7.01 5.80 13.52
C LYS A 158 6.65 4.67 12.55
N ARG A 159 5.55 4.82 11.79
CA ARG A 159 5.17 3.83 10.76
C ARG A 159 6.08 3.91 9.54
N ILE A 160 6.51 5.11 9.17
CA ILE A 160 7.50 5.35 8.11
C ILE A 160 8.87 4.76 8.51
N GLU A 161 9.32 5.01 9.75
CA GLU A 161 10.55 4.42 10.29
C GLU A 161 10.55 2.90 10.22
N LYS A 162 9.44 2.26 10.61
CA LYS A 162 9.28 0.80 10.51
C LYS A 162 9.29 0.30 9.08
N MET A 163 8.68 1.01 8.15
CA MET A 163 8.76 0.70 6.72
C MET A 163 10.22 0.76 6.24
N ILE A 164 10.93 1.86 6.52
CA ILE A 164 12.34 2.03 6.16
C ILE A 164 13.19 0.90 6.76
N ALA A 165 12.95 0.55 8.03
CA ALA A 165 13.62 -0.54 8.70
C ALA A 165 13.35 -1.88 8.01
N ALA A 166 12.11 -2.17 7.61
CA ALA A 166 11.72 -3.38 6.88
C ALA A 166 12.40 -3.47 5.50
N LEU A 167 12.44 -2.36 4.77
CA LEU A 167 13.12 -2.25 3.47
C LEU A 167 14.64 -2.38 3.59
N SER A 168 15.24 -2.08 4.74
CA SER A 168 16.69 -2.01 4.95
C SER A 168 17.26 -3.21 5.71
N ARG A 169 16.46 -4.24 5.99
CA ARG A 169 16.92 -5.41 6.76
C ARG A 169 17.99 -6.19 5.99
N LYS A 170 19.02 -6.65 6.71
CA LYS A 170 20.04 -7.56 6.14
C LYS A 170 19.47 -8.94 5.76
N ARG A 171 18.47 -9.42 6.50
CA ARG A 171 17.83 -10.72 6.28
C ARG A 171 16.36 -10.51 5.96
N LYS A 172 15.93 -11.04 4.81
CA LYS A 172 14.58 -10.87 4.27
C LYS A 172 14.19 -9.39 4.10
N PRO A 173 15.00 -8.55 3.43
CA PRO A 173 14.61 -7.17 3.15
C PRO A 173 13.29 -7.14 2.39
N ALA A 174 12.36 -6.30 2.83
CA ALA A 174 11.17 -6.02 2.04
C ALA A 174 11.58 -5.33 0.73
N ASN A 175 10.97 -5.76 -0.37
CA ASN A 175 11.15 -5.14 -1.69
C ASN A 175 9.86 -4.45 -2.18
N LEU A 176 8.75 -4.66 -1.46
CA LEU A 176 7.48 -3.97 -1.63
C LEU A 176 7.01 -3.45 -0.28
N ALA A 177 6.66 -2.18 -0.20
CA ALA A 177 5.98 -1.56 0.92
C ALA A 177 4.64 -0.97 0.47
N VAL A 178 3.58 -1.20 1.25
CA VAL A 178 2.23 -0.69 0.98
C VAL A 178 1.69 -0.05 2.27
N MET A 179 1.37 1.23 2.24
CA MET A 179 1.02 2.01 3.43
C MET A 179 -0.28 2.78 3.25
N TYR A 180 -1.13 2.72 4.27
CA TYR A 180 -2.39 3.47 4.34
C TYR A 180 -2.34 4.50 5.48
N PHE A 181 -2.71 5.75 5.21
CA PHE A 181 -2.94 6.78 6.21
C PHE A 181 -4.40 7.21 6.13
N ASP A 182 -5.07 7.32 7.28
CA ASP A 182 -6.48 7.69 7.41
C ASP A 182 -6.75 9.20 7.32
N GLU A 183 -5.70 9.99 7.09
CA GLU A 183 -5.79 11.44 6.93
C GLU A 183 -5.44 11.83 5.49
N PRO A 184 -6.10 12.87 4.93
CA PRO A 184 -6.99 13.81 5.60
C PRO A 184 -8.47 13.39 5.73
N ASP A 185 -8.86 12.17 5.30
CA ASP A 185 -10.25 11.69 5.35
C ASP A 185 -10.90 11.83 6.72
N GLN A 186 -10.24 11.36 7.78
CA GLN A 186 -10.78 11.38 9.13
C GLN A 186 -11.07 12.82 9.59
N THR A 187 -10.14 13.75 9.41
CA THR A 187 -10.38 15.17 9.73
C THR A 187 -11.50 15.76 8.85
N SER A 188 -11.49 15.43 7.56
CA SER A 188 -12.48 15.93 6.62
C SER A 188 -13.90 15.45 6.91
N HIS A 189 -14.06 14.25 7.43
CA HIS A 189 -15.36 13.73 7.89
C HIS A 189 -15.95 14.53 9.05
N HIS A 190 -15.12 15.08 9.93
CA HIS A 190 -15.58 15.83 11.09
C HIS A 190 -15.86 17.31 10.76
N TYR A 191 -15.00 17.93 9.96
CA TYR A 191 -15.03 19.39 9.74
C TYR A 191 -15.43 19.82 8.32
N GLY A 192 -15.46 18.87 7.38
CA GLY A 192 -15.72 19.12 5.97
C GLY A 192 -14.44 19.36 5.14
N PRO A 193 -14.52 19.17 3.81
CA PRO A 193 -13.36 19.18 2.92
C PRO A 193 -12.68 20.54 2.76
N PHE A 194 -13.40 21.64 3.01
CA PHE A 194 -12.87 23.00 2.83
C PHE A 194 -12.50 23.69 4.14
N SER A 195 -12.57 22.97 5.27
CA SER A 195 -12.32 23.54 6.59
C SER A 195 -10.85 23.89 6.82
N LYS A 196 -10.59 24.73 7.82
CA LYS A 196 -9.23 25.07 8.24
C LYS A 196 -8.51 23.83 8.78
N GLU A 197 -9.20 23.02 9.56
CA GLU A 197 -8.68 21.77 10.16
C GLU A 197 -8.22 20.80 9.08
N THR A 198 -9.03 20.58 8.04
CA THR A 198 -8.66 19.73 6.90
C THR A 198 -7.43 20.28 6.18
N ARG A 199 -7.34 21.60 5.96
CA ARG A 199 -6.16 22.23 5.36
C ARG A 199 -4.90 22.08 6.19
N GLU A 200 -5.00 22.25 7.51
CA GLU A 200 -3.85 22.01 8.39
C GLU A 200 -3.43 20.54 8.40
N LYS A 201 -4.40 19.62 8.33
CA LYS A 201 -4.10 18.19 8.23
C LYS A 201 -3.38 17.82 6.94
N ILE A 202 -3.80 18.39 5.80
CA ILE A 202 -3.12 18.22 4.51
C ILE A 202 -1.65 18.65 4.61
N LYS A 203 -1.34 19.78 5.26
CA LYS A 203 0.04 20.22 5.48
C LYS A 203 0.83 19.28 6.39
N ILE A 204 0.20 18.70 7.42
CA ILE A 204 0.86 17.71 8.28
C ILE A 204 1.24 16.48 7.46
N VAL A 205 0.33 15.98 6.63
CA VAL A 205 0.55 14.83 5.73
C VAL A 205 1.67 15.12 4.72
N ASP A 206 1.71 16.32 4.14
CA ASP A 206 2.78 16.74 3.22
C ASP A 206 4.17 16.80 3.87
N ASN A 207 4.27 16.96 5.18
CA ASN A 207 5.54 17.08 5.91
C ASN A 207 6.05 15.76 6.52
N LEU A 208 5.40 14.63 6.24
CA LEU A 208 5.85 13.30 6.64
C LEU A 208 7.10 12.84 5.86
#